data_AF-A0A849TAG0-F1
#
_entry.id   AF-A0A849TAG0-F1
#
_cell.length_a   1.000
_cell.length_b   1.000
_cell.length_c   1.000
_cell.angle_alpha   90.00
_cell.angle_beta   90.00
_cell.angle_gamma   90.00
#
_symmetry.space_group_name_H-M   'P 1'
#
loop_
_entity.id
_entity.type
_entity.pdbx_description
1 polymer ?
#
loop_
_entity_poly.entity_id
_entity_poly.type
_entity_poly.pdbx_seq_one_letter_code
_entity_poly.pdbx_strand_id
1 'polypeptide(L)'
;LATQYMITEKKIKKACIFHQDDEYGKNVFDGFNNALKAMKMEAASVTTYKRGTSDFSAPVAKMKADGCELVVLGAVIREPIGAMAEAKKIGWETLWLGATPVNVLEVPALGKEIVEGLYSAGGFEIPYEDTAQGKIKAWLEAFRKMHNTAANSQAIIGYNAVVTLAHYAKLAGKDLTGQKLIDALESGDVFQDIFNSPPTKFSKTNHLASTITSVQQVQKGRWVVVKAGLTF
;
A
#
# COMPACT_ATOMS: atom_id res chain seq x y z
N LEU A 1 -2.54 -3.16 -11.00
CA LEU A 1 -1.66 -2.17 -11.69
C LEU A 1 -0.19 -2.28 -11.30
N ALA A 2 0.18 -2.14 -10.03
CA ALA A 2 1.59 -2.21 -9.60
C ALA A 2 2.29 -3.50 -10.06
N THR A 3 1.62 -4.66 -9.95
CA THR A 3 2.12 -5.93 -10.48
C THR A 3 2.39 -5.88 -11.98
N GLN A 4 1.46 -5.35 -12.79
CA GLN A 4 1.63 -5.26 -14.24
C GLN A 4 2.79 -4.34 -14.62
N TYR A 5 2.90 -3.20 -13.93
CA TYR A 5 4.03 -2.29 -14.07
C TYR A 5 5.35 -2.99 -13.76
N MET A 6 5.46 -3.64 -12.60
CA MET A 6 6.69 -4.32 -12.20
C MET A 6 7.08 -5.44 -13.16
N ILE A 7 6.11 -6.25 -13.61
CA ILE A 7 6.38 -7.32 -14.58
C ILE A 7 6.91 -6.76 -15.88
N THR A 8 6.29 -5.69 -16.40
CA THR A 8 6.69 -5.07 -17.67
C THR A 8 8.06 -4.40 -17.56
N GLU A 9 8.22 -3.54 -16.56
CA GLU A 9 9.42 -2.72 -16.36
C GLU A 9 10.66 -3.57 -16.06
N LYS A 10 10.49 -4.61 -15.23
CA LYS A 10 11.58 -5.50 -14.82
C LYS A 10 11.69 -6.76 -15.67
N LYS A 11 10.88 -6.86 -16.74
CA LYS A 11 10.85 -7.98 -17.70
C LYS A 11 10.66 -9.36 -17.05
N ILE A 12 9.85 -9.41 -16.00
CA ILE A 12 9.61 -10.60 -15.18
C ILE A 12 8.89 -11.68 -15.99
N LYS A 13 9.32 -12.92 -15.82
CA LYS A 13 8.73 -14.14 -16.37
C LYS A 13 8.10 -15.00 -15.29
N LYS A 14 8.67 -15.03 -14.09
CA LYS A 14 8.18 -15.84 -12.96
C LYS A 14 7.67 -14.96 -11.81
N ALA A 15 6.42 -14.54 -11.93
CA ALA A 15 5.73 -13.80 -10.87
C ALA A 15 5.06 -14.78 -9.89
N CYS A 16 5.32 -14.58 -8.60
CA CYS A 16 4.78 -15.37 -7.51
C CYS A 16 4.03 -14.49 -6.51
N ILE A 17 3.32 -15.12 -5.60
CA ILE A 17 2.64 -14.44 -4.49
C ILE A 17 2.88 -15.16 -3.17
N PHE A 18 3.10 -14.36 -2.13
CA PHE A 18 3.10 -14.74 -0.73
C PHE A 18 2.02 -13.94 0.00
N HIS A 19 0.96 -14.59 0.47
CA HIS A 19 -0.18 -13.88 1.07
C HIS A 19 -0.70 -14.52 2.36
N GLN A 20 -1.33 -13.69 3.18
CA GLN A 20 -1.98 -14.14 4.40
C GLN A 20 -3.15 -15.09 4.08
N ASP A 21 -3.33 -16.12 4.91
CA ASP A 21 -4.43 -17.08 4.82
C ASP A 21 -5.69 -16.53 5.50
N ASP A 22 -6.20 -15.43 4.96
CA ASP A 22 -7.45 -14.78 5.37
C ASP A 22 -8.06 -13.94 4.24
N GLU A 23 -9.15 -13.22 4.54
CA GLU A 23 -9.86 -12.38 3.57
C GLU A 23 -8.97 -11.28 2.97
N TYR A 24 -8.07 -10.69 3.76
CA TYR A 24 -7.15 -9.68 3.25
C TYR A 24 -6.17 -10.29 2.24
N GLY A 25 -5.52 -11.39 2.58
CA GLY A 25 -4.58 -12.02 1.67
C GLY A 25 -5.27 -12.57 0.42
N LYS A 26 -6.51 -13.07 0.55
CA LYS A 26 -7.34 -13.45 -0.59
C LYS A 26 -7.63 -12.26 -1.53
N ASN A 27 -7.96 -11.08 -1.00
CA ASN A 27 -8.17 -9.89 -1.83
C ASN A 27 -6.92 -9.51 -2.64
N VAL A 28 -5.74 -9.60 -2.02
CA VAL A 28 -4.48 -9.35 -2.73
C VAL A 28 -4.20 -10.44 -3.78
N PHE A 29 -4.48 -11.70 -3.46
CA PHE A 29 -4.36 -12.82 -4.40
C PHE A 29 -5.26 -12.68 -5.62
N ASP A 30 -6.52 -12.32 -5.42
CA ASP A 30 -7.46 -12.09 -6.53
C ASP A 30 -6.99 -10.91 -7.40
N GLY A 31 -6.52 -9.82 -6.77
CA GLY A 31 -5.92 -8.69 -7.49
C GLY A 31 -4.67 -9.05 -8.30
N PHE A 32 -3.82 -9.93 -7.76
CA PHE A 32 -2.64 -10.49 -8.44
C PHE A 32 -3.04 -11.35 -9.64
N ASN A 33 -3.99 -12.26 -9.48
CA ASN A 33 -4.47 -13.11 -10.58
C ASN A 33 -5.14 -12.29 -11.68
N ASN A 34 -5.91 -11.27 -11.32
CA ASN A 34 -6.49 -10.34 -12.30
C ASN A 34 -5.40 -9.62 -13.10
N ALA A 35 -4.32 -9.20 -12.42
CA ALA A 35 -3.17 -8.59 -13.09
C ALA A 35 -2.49 -9.55 -14.08
N LEU A 36 -2.24 -10.80 -13.67
CA LEU A 36 -1.60 -11.81 -14.53
C LEU A 36 -2.49 -12.22 -15.70
N LYS A 37 -3.80 -12.41 -15.48
CA LYS A 37 -4.78 -12.73 -16.52
C LYS A 37 -4.80 -11.66 -17.61
N ALA A 38 -4.79 -10.38 -17.23
CA ALA A 38 -4.72 -9.27 -18.18
C ALA A 38 -3.42 -9.29 -19.02
N MET A 39 -2.34 -9.86 -18.48
CA MET A 39 -1.05 -10.04 -19.14
C MET A 39 -0.90 -11.39 -19.85
N LYS A 40 -1.94 -12.25 -19.83
CA LYS A 40 -1.89 -13.63 -20.32
C LYS A 40 -0.76 -14.45 -19.68
N MET A 41 -0.54 -14.24 -18.38
CA MET A 41 0.44 -14.94 -17.55
C MET A 41 -0.26 -15.76 -16.48
N GLU A 42 0.46 -16.73 -15.92
CA GLU A 42 0.05 -17.52 -14.76
C GLU A 42 1.02 -17.32 -13.60
N ALA A 43 0.56 -17.58 -12.39
CA ALA A 43 1.40 -17.52 -11.20
C ALA A 43 2.43 -18.64 -11.24
N ALA A 44 3.71 -18.32 -11.08
CA ALA A 44 4.77 -19.32 -10.99
C ALA A 44 4.73 -20.07 -9.64
N SER A 45 4.29 -19.40 -8.58
CA SER A 45 4.07 -20.01 -7.27
C SER A 45 3.07 -19.20 -6.45
N VAL A 46 2.29 -19.89 -5.65
CA VAL A 46 1.35 -19.32 -4.67
C VAL A 46 1.71 -19.92 -3.32
N THR A 47 2.06 -19.07 -2.37
CA THR A 47 2.44 -19.47 -1.01
C THR A 47 1.63 -18.69 -0.01
N THR A 48 1.14 -19.36 1.03
CA THR A 48 0.34 -18.73 2.09
C THR A 48 1.04 -18.77 3.44
N TYR A 49 0.58 -17.93 4.37
CA TYR A 49 1.00 -17.95 5.78
C TYR A 49 -0.16 -17.57 6.70
N LYS A 50 -0.13 -18.02 7.96
CA LYS A 50 -1.14 -17.65 8.95
C LYS A 50 -0.76 -16.33 9.63
N ARG A 51 -1.77 -15.53 9.98
CA ARG A 51 -1.54 -14.30 10.73
C ARG A 51 -0.73 -14.56 12.02
N GLY A 52 0.29 -13.76 12.28
CA GLY A 52 1.15 -13.93 13.44
C GLY A 52 2.24 -15.00 13.30
N THR A 53 2.38 -15.65 12.14
CA THR A 53 3.57 -16.44 11.82
C THR A 53 4.83 -15.56 11.94
N SER A 54 5.87 -16.10 12.56
CA SER A 54 7.18 -15.45 12.70
C SER A 54 8.32 -16.20 12.00
N ASP A 55 8.11 -17.47 11.65
CA ASP A 55 9.04 -18.29 10.88
C ASP A 55 8.59 -18.38 9.42
N PHE A 56 9.40 -17.81 8.53
CA PHE A 56 9.15 -17.79 7.09
C PHE A 56 10.17 -18.63 6.30
N SER A 57 10.99 -19.45 6.97
CA SER A 57 12.07 -20.22 6.35
C SER A 57 11.55 -21.15 5.25
N ALA A 58 10.53 -21.96 5.55
CA ALA A 58 9.91 -22.90 4.62
C ALA A 58 9.24 -22.21 3.41
N PRO A 59 8.33 -21.22 3.58
CA PRO A 59 7.71 -20.56 2.43
C PRO A 59 8.74 -19.81 1.56
N VAL A 60 9.76 -19.19 2.15
CA VAL A 60 10.82 -18.50 1.41
C VAL A 60 11.69 -19.48 0.63
N ALA A 61 12.11 -20.60 1.24
CA ALA A 61 12.87 -21.64 0.55
C ALA A 61 12.10 -22.24 -0.63
N LYS A 62 10.78 -22.45 -0.48
CA LYS A 62 9.91 -22.89 -1.56
C LYS A 62 9.88 -21.89 -2.71
N MET A 63 9.62 -20.62 -2.45
CA MET A 63 9.56 -19.61 -3.53
C MET A 63 10.91 -19.45 -4.26
N LYS A 64 12.04 -19.59 -3.53
CA LYS A 64 13.37 -19.68 -4.15
C LYS A 64 13.49 -20.87 -5.10
N ALA A 65 13.09 -22.07 -4.64
CA ALA A 65 13.15 -23.29 -5.43
C ALA A 65 12.24 -23.25 -6.67
N ASP A 66 11.08 -22.60 -6.57
CA ASP A 66 10.15 -22.40 -7.70
C ASP A 66 10.70 -21.38 -8.73
N GLY A 67 11.75 -20.64 -8.36
CA GLY A 67 12.43 -19.66 -9.21
C GLY A 67 11.68 -18.33 -9.31
N CYS A 68 11.04 -17.88 -8.24
CA CYS A 68 10.32 -16.61 -8.23
C CYS A 68 11.27 -15.41 -8.46
N GLU A 69 10.99 -14.64 -9.50
CA GLU A 69 11.73 -13.42 -9.88
C GLU A 69 11.10 -12.16 -9.27
N LEU A 70 9.78 -12.21 -9.08
CA LEU A 70 8.99 -11.20 -8.37
C LEU A 70 8.06 -11.92 -7.39
N VAL A 71 8.07 -11.52 -6.13
CA VAL A 71 7.11 -11.97 -5.11
C VAL A 71 6.21 -10.81 -4.72
N VAL A 72 4.92 -10.95 -5.04
CA VAL A 72 3.89 -10.04 -4.54
C VAL A 72 3.55 -10.41 -3.09
N LEU A 73 3.58 -9.44 -2.19
CA LEU A 73 3.36 -9.61 -0.76
C LEU A 73 1.94 -9.15 -0.39
N GLY A 74 1.04 -10.13 -0.22
CA GLY A 74 -0.24 -9.95 0.47
C GLY A 74 -0.04 -10.02 1.98
N ALA A 75 0.80 -9.13 2.50
CA ALA A 75 1.28 -9.15 3.88
C ALA A 75 1.19 -7.76 4.54
N VAL A 76 1.45 -7.68 5.84
CA VAL A 76 1.26 -6.46 6.64
C VAL A 76 2.49 -6.19 7.49
N ILE A 77 3.20 -5.08 7.29
CA ILE A 77 4.26 -4.56 8.17
C ILE A 77 5.38 -5.56 8.56
N ARG A 78 5.16 -6.45 9.54
CA ARG A 78 6.20 -7.34 10.09
C ARG A 78 6.44 -8.57 9.22
N GLU A 79 5.38 -9.15 8.67
CA GLU A 79 5.45 -10.33 7.81
C GLU A 79 6.27 -10.11 6.52
N PRO A 80 6.16 -8.98 5.77
CA PRO A 80 7.05 -8.73 4.65
C PRO A 80 8.52 -8.56 5.08
N ILE A 81 8.79 -7.94 6.24
CA ILE A 81 10.15 -7.80 6.79
C ILE A 81 10.73 -9.19 7.11
N GLY A 82 9.94 -10.05 7.76
CA GLY A 82 10.35 -11.42 8.10
C GLY A 82 10.67 -12.27 6.88
N ALA A 83 9.82 -12.23 5.85
CA ALA A 83 10.08 -12.93 4.59
C ALA A 83 11.37 -12.45 3.90
N MET A 84 11.60 -11.13 3.83
CA MET A 84 12.84 -10.57 3.28
C MET A 84 14.08 -10.91 4.13
N ALA A 85 13.93 -10.97 5.46
CA ALA A 85 15.00 -11.37 6.37
C ALA A 85 15.44 -12.82 6.11
N GLU A 86 14.48 -13.74 5.97
CA GLU A 86 14.77 -15.14 5.63
C GLU A 86 15.40 -15.26 4.25
N ALA A 87 14.94 -14.50 3.25
CA ALA A 87 15.52 -14.51 1.92
C ALA A 87 17.00 -14.08 1.96
N LYS A 88 17.32 -13.05 2.75
CA LYS A 88 18.70 -12.57 2.95
C LYS A 88 19.57 -13.62 3.64
N LYS A 89 19.06 -14.35 4.64
CA LYS A 89 19.80 -15.44 5.31
C LYS A 89 20.21 -16.55 4.34
N ILE A 90 19.36 -16.88 3.37
CA ILE A 90 19.64 -17.94 2.38
C ILE A 90 20.26 -17.41 1.08
N GLY A 91 20.72 -16.15 1.06
CA GLY A 91 21.33 -15.52 -0.11
C GLY A 91 20.41 -15.53 -1.34
N TRP A 92 19.11 -15.32 -1.14
CA TRP A 92 18.14 -15.24 -2.23
C TRP A 92 17.82 -13.79 -2.56
N GLU A 93 18.19 -13.39 -3.76
CA GLU A 93 17.85 -12.10 -4.33
C GLU A 93 16.63 -12.26 -5.25
N THR A 94 15.56 -11.54 -4.94
CA THR A 94 14.34 -11.46 -5.74
C THR A 94 13.72 -10.08 -5.58
N LEU A 95 12.83 -9.70 -6.49
CA LEU A 95 12.07 -8.47 -6.32
C LEU A 95 10.86 -8.72 -5.41
N TRP A 96 10.65 -7.81 -4.48
CA TRP A 96 9.52 -7.83 -3.57
C TRP A 96 8.58 -6.68 -3.89
N LEU A 97 7.28 -6.96 -4.01
CA LEU A 97 6.23 -5.95 -4.23
C LEU A 97 5.10 -6.10 -3.21
N GLY A 98 5.03 -5.19 -2.25
CA GLY A 98 3.96 -5.13 -1.26
C GLY A 98 2.67 -4.49 -1.75
N ALA A 99 1.53 -5.00 -1.29
CA ALA A 99 0.27 -4.25 -1.32
C ALA A 99 0.32 -3.04 -0.35
N THR A 100 -0.71 -2.19 -0.37
CA THR A 100 -0.75 -0.91 0.36
C THR A 100 -0.39 -1.00 1.86
N PRO A 101 -0.75 -2.05 2.63
CA PRO A 101 -0.34 -2.18 4.04
C PRO A 101 1.18 -2.35 4.25
N VAL A 102 1.95 -2.58 3.20
CA VAL A 102 3.41 -2.58 3.22
C VAL A 102 3.97 -1.17 3.02
N ASN A 103 3.29 -0.29 2.28
CA ASN A 103 3.73 1.09 2.03
C ASN A 103 3.38 2.00 3.22
N VAL A 104 4.04 1.79 4.35
CA VAL A 104 3.87 2.59 5.58
C VAL A 104 5.23 2.93 6.20
N LEU A 105 5.29 3.97 7.03
CA LEU A 105 6.52 4.46 7.68
C LEU A 105 7.21 3.38 8.53
N GLU A 106 6.43 2.48 9.12
CA GLU A 106 6.93 1.44 10.02
C GLU A 106 7.81 0.41 9.31
N VAL A 107 7.54 0.10 8.03
CA VAL A 107 8.28 -0.95 7.31
C VAL A 107 9.77 -0.63 7.18
N PRO A 108 10.18 0.52 6.62
CA PRO A 108 11.60 0.88 6.59
C PRO A 108 12.17 1.15 7.99
N ALA A 109 11.39 1.71 8.92
CA ALA A 109 11.85 1.97 10.28
C ALA A 109 12.20 0.68 11.06
N LEU A 110 11.38 -0.36 10.91
CA LEU A 110 11.58 -1.65 11.57
C LEU A 110 12.54 -2.56 10.78
N GLY A 111 12.41 -2.58 9.45
CA GLY A 111 13.17 -3.45 8.57
C GLY A 111 14.59 -2.98 8.29
N LYS A 112 14.85 -1.67 8.32
CA LYS A 112 16.18 -1.09 8.03
C LYS A 112 16.74 -1.66 6.70
N GLU A 113 18.01 -2.05 6.71
CA GLU A 113 18.73 -2.69 5.59
C GLU A 113 18.14 -4.02 5.09
N ILE A 114 17.17 -4.61 5.81
CA ILE A 114 16.49 -5.83 5.34
C ILE A 114 15.51 -5.49 4.21
N VAL A 115 14.85 -4.34 4.28
CA VAL A 115 13.80 -3.94 3.34
C VAL A 115 14.28 -2.95 2.28
N GLU A 116 15.58 -2.67 2.22
CA GLU A 116 16.14 -1.83 1.17
C GLU A 116 15.82 -2.44 -0.22
N GLY A 117 15.34 -1.61 -1.13
CA GLY A 117 14.91 -2.05 -2.45
C GLY A 117 13.51 -2.66 -2.53
N LEU A 118 12.79 -2.83 -1.42
CA LEU A 118 11.39 -3.27 -1.39
C LEU A 118 10.50 -2.30 -2.18
N TYR A 119 9.71 -2.83 -3.12
CA TYR A 119 8.68 -2.06 -3.80
C TYR A 119 7.34 -2.22 -3.11
N SER A 120 6.45 -1.24 -3.25
CA SER A 120 5.06 -1.37 -2.82
C SER A 120 4.12 -0.49 -3.64
N ALA A 121 2.87 -0.93 -3.79
CA ALA A 121 1.78 -0.10 -4.24
C ALA A 121 1.47 0.97 -3.18
N GLY A 122 1.58 2.24 -3.54
CA GLY A 122 1.33 3.37 -2.65
C GLY A 122 0.02 4.07 -2.98
N GLY A 123 -0.76 4.40 -1.94
CA GLY A 123 -1.98 5.20 -2.05
C GLY A 123 -1.74 6.71 -2.05
N PHE A 124 -0.62 7.15 -1.47
CA PHE A 124 -0.18 8.54 -1.40
C PHE A 124 1.33 8.57 -1.16
N GLU A 125 1.98 9.70 -1.41
CA GLU A 125 3.41 9.85 -1.10
C GLU A 125 3.61 9.92 0.42
N ILE A 126 4.48 9.06 0.96
CA ILE A 126 4.70 8.98 2.41
C ILE A 126 5.40 10.26 2.89
N PRO A 127 4.78 11.07 3.75
CA PRO A 127 5.39 12.29 4.24
C PRO A 127 6.42 11.97 5.34
N TYR A 128 7.57 12.66 5.29
CA TYR A 128 8.61 12.59 6.31
C TYR A 128 8.73 13.94 7.03
N GLU A 129 8.85 13.94 8.36
CA GLU A 129 8.87 15.17 9.18
C GLU A 129 9.97 16.15 8.78
N ASP A 130 11.14 15.65 8.39
CA ASP A 130 12.30 16.48 8.05
C ASP A 130 12.23 17.10 6.65
N THR A 131 11.42 16.55 5.75
CA THR A 131 11.22 17.08 4.39
C THR A 131 9.85 17.71 4.18
N ALA A 132 8.91 17.50 5.10
CA ALA A 132 7.55 18.02 5.01
C ALA A 132 7.52 19.56 4.93
N GLN A 133 6.59 20.09 4.14
CA GLN A 133 6.39 21.52 3.94
C GLN A 133 4.91 21.90 4.08
N GLY A 134 4.65 23.20 4.23
CA GLY A 134 3.30 23.77 4.19
C GLY A 134 2.33 23.12 5.17
N LYS A 135 1.13 22.77 4.68
CA LYS A 135 0.04 22.19 5.49
C LYS A 135 0.41 20.85 6.10
N ILE A 136 1.22 20.03 5.41
CA ILE A 136 1.67 18.73 5.93
C ILE A 136 2.56 18.93 7.14
N LYS A 137 3.56 19.82 7.05
CA LYS A 137 4.45 20.15 8.18
C LYS A 137 3.66 20.67 9.38
N ALA A 138 2.77 21.64 9.14
CA ALA A 138 1.93 22.20 10.21
C ALA A 138 1.07 21.12 10.89
N TRP A 139 0.53 20.17 10.12
CA TRP A 139 -0.24 19.05 10.66
C TRP A 139 0.63 18.10 11.50
N LEU A 140 1.82 17.72 11.01
CA LEU A 140 2.76 16.86 11.74
C LEU A 140 3.19 17.48 13.07
N GLU A 141 3.52 18.78 13.07
CA GLU A 141 3.89 19.53 14.28
C GLU A 141 2.72 19.60 15.28
N ALA A 142 1.50 19.85 14.80
CA ALA A 142 0.31 19.87 15.63
C ALA A 142 0.01 18.50 16.25
N PHE A 143 0.12 17.42 15.46
CA PHE A 143 -0.05 16.05 15.94
C PHE A 143 0.96 15.74 17.06
N ARG A 144 2.24 16.06 16.84
CA ARG A 144 3.29 15.84 17.83
C ARG A 144 3.06 16.63 19.11
N LYS A 145 2.64 17.89 19.00
CA LYS A 145 2.31 18.72 20.17
C LYS A 145 1.15 18.14 20.98
N MET A 146 0.14 17.56 20.31
CA MET A 146 -1.04 17.01 20.96
C MET A 146 -0.79 15.64 21.60
N HIS A 147 -0.03 14.77 20.93
CA HIS A 147 0.12 13.37 21.32
C HIS A 147 1.50 13.00 21.89
N ASN A 148 2.43 13.96 21.89
CA ASN A 148 3.82 13.77 22.34
C ASN A 148 4.55 12.62 21.62
N THR A 149 4.17 12.34 20.37
CA THR A 149 4.78 11.32 19.51
C THR A 149 4.69 11.73 18.04
N ALA A 150 5.56 11.17 17.19
CA ALA A 150 5.47 11.36 15.75
C ALA A 150 4.15 10.80 15.20
N ALA A 151 3.58 11.44 14.18
CA ALA A 151 2.47 10.85 13.44
C ALA A 151 2.96 9.62 12.68
N ASN A 152 2.21 8.53 12.76
CA ASN A 152 2.47 7.33 12.00
C ASN A 152 1.56 7.26 10.75
N SER A 153 1.76 6.28 9.88
CA SER A 153 0.98 6.19 8.64
C SER A 153 -0.53 6.01 8.91
N GLN A 154 -0.89 5.35 10.02
CA GLN A 154 -2.29 5.15 10.38
C GLN A 154 -2.94 6.44 10.90
N ALA A 155 -2.19 7.30 11.59
CA ALA A 155 -2.67 8.63 11.99
C ALA A 155 -2.98 9.51 10.77
N ILE A 156 -2.14 9.46 9.73
CA ILE A 156 -2.35 10.16 8.46
C ILE A 156 -3.62 9.65 7.78
N ILE A 157 -3.76 8.32 7.64
CA ILE A 157 -4.94 7.68 7.03
C ILE A 157 -6.21 8.03 7.82
N GLY A 158 -6.16 7.97 9.15
CA GLY A 158 -7.28 8.33 10.02
C GLY A 158 -7.69 9.79 9.89
N TYR A 159 -6.73 10.71 9.84
CA TYR A 159 -7.02 12.12 9.57
C TYR A 159 -7.69 12.30 8.21
N ASN A 160 -7.16 11.69 7.15
CA ASN A 160 -7.75 11.74 5.81
C ASN A 160 -9.19 11.22 5.79
N ALA A 161 -9.47 10.10 6.46
CA ALA A 161 -10.83 9.57 6.57
C ALA A 161 -11.78 10.59 7.22
N VAL A 162 -11.35 11.26 8.30
CA VAL A 162 -12.15 12.26 9.00
C VAL A 162 -12.37 13.52 8.16
N VAL A 163 -11.33 14.04 7.50
CA VAL A 163 -11.50 15.27 6.69
C VAL A 163 -12.31 15.02 5.42
N THR A 164 -12.21 13.84 4.82
CA THR A 164 -13.08 13.43 3.71
C THR A 164 -14.53 13.36 4.16
N LEU A 165 -14.80 12.70 5.30
CA LEU A 165 -16.16 12.65 5.85
C LEU A 165 -16.69 14.06 6.18
N ALA A 166 -15.87 14.91 6.79
CA ALA A 166 -16.24 16.27 7.15
C ALA A 166 -16.59 17.12 5.91
N HIS A 167 -15.85 16.93 4.80
CA HIS A 167 -16.13 17.58 3.53
C HIS A 167 -17.53 17.25 3.01
N TYR A 168 -17.85 15.95 2.88
CA TYR A 168 -19.17 15.52 2.39
C TYR A 168 -20.31 15.80 3.38
N ALA A 169 -20.07 15.72 4.68
CA ALA A 169 -21.05 16.13 5.69
C ALA A 169 -21.37 17.63 5.61
N LYS A 170 -20.37 18.48 5.32
CA LYS A 170 -20.58 19.90 5.08
C LYS A 170 -21.41 20.14 3.81
N LEU A 171 -21.14 19.37 2.75
CA LEU A 171 -21.91 19.43 1.51
C LEU A 171 -23.38 19.02 1.71
N ALA A 172 -23.63 18.02 2.56
CA ALA A 172 -24.97 17.55 2.92
C ALA A 172 -25.81 18.60 3.70
N GLY A 173 -25.17 19.58 4.32
CA GLY A 173 -25.83 20.69 5.02
C GLY A 173 -26.04 20.46 6.53
N LYS A 174 -26.57 21.49 7.20
CA LYS A 174 -26.72 21.52 8.67
C LYS A 174 -27.79 20.56 9.20
N ASP A 175 -28.81 20.24 8.41
CA ASP A 175 -29.86 19.29 8.75
C ASP A 175 -29.51 17.88 8.25
N LEU A 176 -28.33 17.43 8.67
CA LEU A 176 -27.69 16.19 8.24
C LEU A 176 -28.57 14.97 8.53
N THR A 177 -28.79 14.14 7.51
CA THR A 177 -29.39 12.81 7.61
C THR A 177 -28.53 11.79 6.87
N GLY A 178 -28.74 10.50 7.13
CA GLY A 178 -28.04 9.44 6.40
C GLY A 178 -28.22 9.54 4.89
N GLN A 179 -29.45 9.80 4.43
CA GLN A 179 -29.71 9.96 2.99
C GLN A 179 -28.99 11.18 2.41
N LYS A 180 -29.01 12.33 3.09
CA LYS A 180 -28.31 13.53 2.61
C LYS A 180 -26.80 13.34 2.55
N LEU A 181 -26.23 12.58 3.49
CA LEU A 181 -24.82 12.23 3.46
C LEU A 181 -24.50 11.33 2.26
N ILE A 182 -25.35 10.32 1.99
CA ILE A 182 -25.22 9.46 0.80
C ILE A 182 -25.32 10.30 -0.48
N ASP A 183 -26.33 11.17 -0.59
CA ASP A 183 -26.51 12.05 -1.76
C ASP A 183 -25.30 12.97 -1.97
N ALA A 184 -24.72 13.49 -0.88
CA ALA A 184 -23.52 14.31 -0.93
C ALA A 184 -22.27 13.51 -1.36
N LEU A 185 -22.08 12.31 -0.82
CA LEU A 185 -21.00 11.40 -1.24
C LEU A 185 -21.13 11.09 -2.73
N GLU A 186 -22.32 10.72 -3.18
CA GLU A 186 -22.60 10.30 -4.57
C GLU A 186 -22.74 11.46 -5.57
N SER A 187 -22.58 12.71 -5.11
CA SER A 187 -22.77 13.93 -5.92
C SER A 187 -21.75 14.08 -7.06
N GLY A 188 -20.61 13.37 -6.97
CA GLY A 188 -19.47 13.56 -7.87
C GLY A 188 -18.55 14.71 -7.47
N ASP A 189 -18.80 15.36 -6.32
CA ASP A 189 -17.91 16.38 -5.79
C ASP A 189 -16.53 15.80 -5.41
N VAL A 190 -15.49 16.59 -5.63
CA VAL A 190 -14.10 16.15 -5.53
C VAL A 190 -13.43 16.74 -4.30
N PHE A 191 -12.88 15.88 -3.46
CA PHE A 191 -12.09 16.27 -2.30
C PHE A 191 -10.60 16.02 -2.53
N GLN A 192 -9.78 17.05 -2.28
CA GLN A 192 -8.32 16.96 -2.30
C GLN A 192 -7.78 17.17 -0.89
N ASP A 193 -7.11 16.16 -0.33
CA ASP A 193 -6.49 16.25 0.98
C ASP A 193 -5.15 16.98 0.96
N ILE A 194 -4.60 17.25 2.16
CA ILE A 194 -3.36 17.99 2.36
C ILE A 194 -2.08 17.19 2.04
N PHE A 195 -2.16 15.86 1.98
CA PHE A 195 -1.04 14.95 1.74
C PHE A 195 -0.82 14.67 0.24
N ASN A 196 -1.54 15.39 -0.62
CA ASN A 196 -1.45 15.22 -2.06
C ASN A 196 -1.75 13.78 -2.51
N SER A 197 -2.62 13.07 -1.76
CA SER A 197 -3.16 11.80 -2.25
C SER A 197 -3.98 12.06 -3.51
N PRO A 198 -4.21 11.03 -4.34
CA PRO A 198 -5.19 11.11 -5.40
C PRO A 198 -6.53 11.70 -4.93
N PRO A 199 -7.17 12.60 -5.72
CA PRO A 199 -8.43 13.18 -5.35
C PRO A 199 -9.49 12.11 -5.06
N THR A 200 -10.24 12.29 -3.97
CA THR A 200 -11.37 11.45 -3.62
C THR A 200 -12.60 11.90 -4.38
N LYS A 201 -13.27 10.96 -5.05
CA LYS A 201 -14.54 11.19 -5.74
C LYS A 201 -15.39 9.92 -5.70
N PHE A 202 -16.63 10.06 -5.27
CA PHE A 202 -17.63 8.99 -5.37
C PHE A 202 -18.75 9.37 -6.35
N SER A 203 -19.49 8.37 -6.80
CA SER A 203 -20.70 8.54 -7.58
C SER A 203 -21.70 7.43 -7.23
N LYS A 204 -22.93 7.57 -7.73
CA LYS A 204 -23.98 6.53 -7.61
C LYS A 204 -23.57 5.15 -8.12
N THR A 205 -22.56 5.09 -9.00
CA THR A 205 -22.12 3.85 -9.66
C THR A 205 -20.66 3.50 -9.36
N ASN A 206 -19.95 4.34 -8.59
CA ASN A 206 -18.57 4.09 -8.21
C ASN A 206 -18.31 4.59 -6.79
N HIS A 207 -18.15 3.63 -5.87
CA HIS A 207 -17.82 3.90 -4.47
C HIS A 207 -16.32 3.70 -4.16
N LEU A 208 -15.48 3.50 -5.18
CA LEU A 208 -14.03 3.53 -5.03
C LEU A 208 -13.55 4.98 -5.02
N ALA A 209 -13.10 5.44 -3.86
CA ALA A 209 -12.64 6.82 -3.63
C ALA A 209 -11.60 7.30 -4.67
N SER A 210 -10.70 6.41 -5.08
CA SER A 210 -9.71 6.67 -6.13
C SER A 210 -9.36 5.39 -6.87
N THR A 211 -9.04 5.53 -8.17
CA THR A 211 -8.47 4.46 -9.01
C THR A 211 -7.00 4.71 -9.35
N ILE A 212 -6.39 5.73 -8.74
CA ILE A 212 -5.00 6.12 -8.96
C ILE A 212 -4.13 5.48 -7.88
N THR A 213 -3.03 4.86 -8.29
CA THR A 213 -2.00 4.33 -7.39
C THR A 213 -0.61 4.70 -7.88
N SER A 214 0.39 4.47 -7.04
CA SER A 214 1.80 4.64 -7.35
C SER A 214 2.56 3.33 -7.07
N VAL A 215 3.77 3.22 -7.60
CA VAL A 215 4.78 2.29 -7.09
C VAL A 215 5.85 3.12 -6.40
N GLN A 216 6.15 2.72 -5.17
CA GLN A 216 7.21 3.30 -4.36
C GLN A 216 8.26 2.23 -4.05
N GLN A 217 9.48 2.66 -3.78
CA GLN A 217 10.58 1.79 -3.40
C GLN A 217 11.25 2.32 -2.13
N VAL A 218 11.64 1.42 -1.23
CA VAL A 218 12.54 1.79 -0.13
C VAL A 218 13.92 2.07 -0.71
N GLN A 219 14.38 3.31 -0.57
CA GLN A 219 15.70 3.81 -0.95
C GLN A 219 16.29 4.59 0.22
N LYS A 220 17.48 4.19 0.68
CA LYS A 220 18.16 4.78 1.83
C LYS A 220 17.25 4.84 3.07
N GLY A 221 16.52 3.75 3.31
CA GLY A 221 15.59 3.64 4.43
C GLY A 221 14.32 4.51 4.33
N ARG A 222 13.96 5.01 3.13
CA ARG A 222 12.73 5.79 2.91
C ARG A 222 11.96 5.34 1.70
N TRP A 223 10.64 5.43 1.75
CA TRP A 223 9.80 5.27 0.57
C TRP A 223 10.02 6.44 -0.39
N VAL A 224 10.32 6.10 -1.64
CA VAL A 224 10.51 7.04 -2.74
C VAL A 224 9.56 6.62 -3.87
N VAL A 225 8.79 7.56 -4.40
CA VAL A 225 7.91 7.30 -5.55
C VAL A 225 8.76 7.05 -6.79
N VAL A 226 8.65 5.84 -7.36
CA VAL A 226 9.35 5.45 -8.59
C VAL A 226 8.43 5.46 -9.81
N LYS A 227 7.11 5.34 -9.59
CA LYS A 227 6.09 5.51 -10.64
C LYS A 227 4.82 6.09 -10.03
N ALA A 228 4.42 7.28 -10.49
CA ALA A 228 3.13 7.88 -10.14
C ALA A 228 2.06 7.61 -11.21
N GLY A 229 0.80 7.84 -10.84
CA GLY A 229 -0.31 7.97 -11.79
C GLY A 229 -0.69 6.67 -12.51
N LEU A 230 -0.57 5.52 -11.86
CA LEU A 230 -1.12 4.28 -12.40
C LEU A 230 -2.63 4.27 -12.20
N THR A 231 -3.40 4.19 -13.29
CA THR A 231 -4.86 4.27 -13.27
C THR A 231 -5.52 3.05 -13.90
N PHE A 232 -6.71 2.68 -13.42
CA PHE A 232 -7.58 1.64 -14.00
C PHE A 232 -9.01 2.16 -14.13
#